data_AF-A0AAN7QYT3-F1
#
_entry.id   AF-A0AAN7QYT3-F1
#
_cell.length_a   1.000
_cell.length_b   1.000
_cell.length_c   1.000
_cell.angle_alpha   90.00
_cell.angle_beta   90.00
_cell.angle_gamma   90.00
#
_symmetry.space_group_name_H-M   'P 1'
#
loop_
_entity.id
_entity.type
_entity.pdbx_description
1 polymer ?
#
loop_
_entity_poly.entity_id
_entity_poly.type
_entity_poly.pdbx_seq_one_letter_code
_entity_poly.pdbx_strand_id
1 'polypeptide(L)'
;MTNWGLLSSSGESVKSVTVSFRLPYNTHWGQSLLVCGSESLLGSWNVKKGLLLSPSHQGGELIWTGTVAVPAGFTSEYSYFLVDDQRNVLRWEMGKKRPLFIPEGIKDGEVLAFHDLWQTGSDTLPFRSAFKHVIFGKSQMLNIERPLSAIQPKLDEDDSIFVHFKICCPNIEDDLKVYVIGSSSKLGEWKIQNALKLSYAGDSIWHAECVMHHRDFPLKYPFGPLFSLKFIVQLVIIYFFLSLP
;
A
#
# COMPACT_ATOMS: atom_id res chain seq x y z
N MET A 1 -37.59 -32.08 -37.14
CA MET A 1 -36.21 -32.37 -36.71
C MET A 1 -35.58 -31.06 -36.32
N THR A 2 -35.44 -30.83 -35.02
CA THR A 2 -35.08 -29.53 -34.44
C THR A 2 -33.57 -29.46 -34.26
N ASN A 3 -32.95 -28.43 -34.84
CA ASN A 3 -31.51 -28.20 -34.86
C ASN A 3 -31.02 -27.82 -33.44
N TRP A 4 -30.02 -28.53 -32.92
CA TRP A 4 -29.36 -28.21 -31.66
C TRP A 4 -28.22 -27.22 -31.91
N GLY A 5 -28.42 -25.98 -31.48
CA GLY A 5 -27.37 -24.98 -31.39
C GLY A 5 -26.40 -25.33 -30.27
N LEU A 6 -25.20 -25.76 -30.64
CA LEU A 6 -24.03 -25.82 -29.78
C LEU A 6 -23.62 -24.39 -29.41
N LEU A 7 -23.99 -23.94 -28.21
CA LEU A 7 -23.34 -22.81 -27.56
C LEU A 7 -21.99 -23.31 -27.04
N SER A 8 -20.92 -23.00 -27.77
CA SER A 8 -19.57 -23.06 -27.23
C SER A 8 -19.39 -21.91 -26.26
N SER A 9 -19.61 -22.16 -24.97
CA SER A 9 -19.07 -21.27 -23.93
C SER A 9 -17.57 -21.52 -23.85
N SER A 10 -16.80 -20.83 -24.68
CA SER A 10 -15.37 -20.64 -24.43
C SER A 10 -15.24 -19.86 -23.12
N GLY A 11 -15.04 -20.55 -22.02
CA GLY A 11 -14.69 -19.93 -20.74
C GLY A 11 -13.35 -19.24 -20.89
N GLU A 12 -13.35 -17.95 -21.21
CA GLU A 12 -12.17 -17.12 -21.03
C GLU A 12 -11.84 -17.15 -19.54
N SER A 13 -10.71 -17.77 -19.20
CA SER A 13 -10.16 -17.70 -17.85
C SER A 13 -9.79 -16.25 -17.59
N VAL A 14 -10.61 -15.55 -16.81
CA VAL A 14 -10.33 -14.18 -16.40
C VAL A 14 -9.06 -14.21 -15.56
N LYS A 15 -7.99 -13.59 -16.05
CA LYS A 15 -6.73 -13.46 -15.31
C LYS A 15 -7.00 -12.79 -13.97
N SER A 16 -6.55 -13.42 -12.90
CA SER A 16 -6.76 -13.01 -11.52
C SER A 16 -5.44 -12.67 -10.84
N VAL A 17 -5.44 -11.58 -10.10
CA VAL A 17 -4.33 -11.11 -9.29
C VAL A 17 -4.75 -11.21 -7.84
N THR A 18 -3.89 -11.76 -6.99
CA THR A 18 -4.16 -11.80 -5.55
C THR A 18 -3.69 -10.51 -4.91
N VAL A 19 -4.61 -9.71 -4.38
CA VAL A 19 -4.27 -8.55 -3.57
C VAL A 19 -4.15 -8.99 -2.11
N SER A 20 -3.04 -8.67 -1.47
CA SER A 20 -2.77 -8.92 -0.06
C SER A 20 -2.65 -7.61 0.71
N PHE A 21 -3.42 -7.47 1.78
CA PHE A 21 -3.34 -6.34 2.70
C PHE A 21 -2.61 -6.79 3.96
N ARG A 22 -1.63 -6.00 4.40
CA ARG A 22 -0.87 -6.23 5.64
C ARG A 22 -0.82 -4.93 6.44
N LEU A 23 -1.29 -4.99 7.69
CA LEU A 23 -1.33 -3.85 8.59
C LEU A 23 -0.87 -4.25 10.02
N PRO A 24 0.26 -3.74 10.52
CA PRO A 24 0.62 -3.87 11.93
C PRO A 24 -0.32 -2.98 12.77
N TYR A 25 -1.08 -3.57 13.68
CA TYR A 25 -2.00 -2.84 14.55
C TYR A 25 -2.38 -3.68 15.78
N ASN A 26 -2.20 -3.11 16.97
CA ASN A 26 -2.58 -3.77 18.22
C ASN A 26 -4.07 -3.57 18.49
N THR A 27 -4.78 -4.67 18.72
CA THR A 27 -6.20 -4.68 19.05
C THR A 27 -6.43 -5.25 20.46
N HIS A 28 -7.62 -5.00 21.00
CA HIS A 28 -8.11 -5.66 22.20
C HIS A 28 -8.95 -6.89 21.85
N TRP A 29 -9.23 -7.70 22.87
CA TRP A 29 -10.13 -8.85 22.72
C TRP A 29 -11.53 -8.39 22.26
N GLY A 30 -12.14 -9.14 21.35
CA GLY A 30 -13.41 -8.78 20.70
C GLY A 30 -13.31 -7.68 19.64
N GLN A 31 -12.08 -7.26 19.27
CA GLN A 31 -11.86 -6.32 18.17
C GLN A 31 -11.18 -6.99 16.99
N SER A 32 -11.64 -6.65 15.79
CA SER A 32 -11.06 -7.11 14.52
C SER A 32 -10.83 -5.96 13.56
N LEU A 33 -9.88 -6.14 12.64
CA LEU A 33 -9.69 -5.22 11.52
C LEU A 33 -10.35 -5.75 10.25
N LEU A 34 -10.88 -4.84 9.44
CA LEU A 34 -11.34 -5.13 8.09
C LEU A 34 -10.88 -4.06 7.10
N VAL A 35 -10.90 -4.42 5.82
CA VAL A 35 -10.75 -3.52 4.69
C VAL A 35 -12.10 -3.38 4.00
N CYS A 36 -12.53 -2.14 3.77
CA CYS A 36 -13.72 -1.85 2.97
C CYS A 36 -13.39 -0.81 1.92
N GLY A 37 -13.98 -0.97 0.73
CA GLY A 37 -13.67 -0.15 -0.42
C GLY A 37 -14.85 0.12 -1.34
N SER A 38 -14.60 0.89 -2.40
CA SER A 38 -15.63 1.35 -3.34
C SER A 38 -16.26 0.22 -4.15
N GLU A 39 -15.48 -0.80 -4.45
CA GLU A 39 -15.90 -1.92 -5.30
C GLU A 39 -16.59 -3.02 -4.51
N SER A 40 -17.43 -3.78 -5.20
CA SER A 40 -18.26 -4.84 -4.61
C SER A 40 -17.43 -5.94 -3.94
N LEU A 41 -16.27 -6.27 -4.50
CA LEU A 41 -15.29 -7.20 -3.92
C LEU A 41 -14.76 -6.74 -2.55
N LEU A 42 -14.78 -5.43 -2.27
CA LEU A 42 -14.40 -4.83 -1.00
C LEU A 42 -15.62 -4.28 -0.22
N GLY A 43 -16.83 -4.69 -0.60
CA GLY A 43 -18.07 -4.40 0.13
C GLY A 43 -18.79 -3.11 -0.25
N SER A 44 -18.34 -2.35 -1.24
CA SER A 44 -18.99 -1.09 -1.69
C SER A 44 -19.31 -0.11 -0.55
N TRP A 45 -18.31 0.15 0.30
CA TRP A 45 -18.40 0.96 1.52
C TRP A 45 -19.38 0.45 2.58
N ASN A 46 -19.96 -0.73 2.40
CA ASN A 46 -20.69 -1.43 3.44
C ASN A 46 -19.72 -2.28 4.27
N VAL A 47 -19.30 -1.74 5.42
CA VAL A 47 -18.36 -2.37 6.36
C VAL A 47 -18.77 -3.80 6.72
N LYS A 48 -20.06 -4.10 6.84
CA LYS A 48 -20.51 -5.46 7.16
C LYS A 48 -20.15 -6.48 6.09
N LYS A 49 -19.96 -6.03 4.84
CA LYS A 49 -19.52 -6.82 3.68
C LYS A 49 -18.02 -6.67 3.37
N GLY A 50 -17.27 -5.91 4.16
CA GLY A 50 -15.85 -5.72 3.96
C GLY A 50 -15.05 -7.00 4.19
N LEU A 51 -13.81 -7.00 3.67
CA LEU A 51 -12.84 -8.06 3.81
C LEU A 51 -12.30 -8.08 5.25
N LEU A 52 -12.66 -9.09 6.03
CA LEU A 52 -12.14 -9.28 7.38
C LEU A 52 -10.67 -9.72 7.33
N LEU A 53 -9.82 -9.09 8.15
CA LEU A 53 -8.42 -9.46 8.26
C LEU A 53 -8.23 -10.48 9.38
N SER A 54 -7.22 -11.33 9.23
CA SER A 54 -6.80 -12.31 10.23
C SER A 54 -5.57 -11.82 10.99
N PRO A 55 -5.58 -11.87 12.33
CA PRO A 55 -4.42 -11.50 13.13
C PRO A 55 -3.38 -12.62 13.16
N SER A 56 -2.10 -12.25 13.14
CA SER A 56 -0.97 -13.15 13.38
C SER A 56 0.11 -12.41 14.17
N HIS A 57 0.75 -13.09 15.11
CA HIS A 57 1.91 -12.53 15.80
C HIS A 57 3.17 -12.80 14.98
N GLN A 58 3.91 -11.74 14.64
CA GLN A 58 5.21 -11.83 13.99
C GLN A 58 6.23 -11.14 14.90
N GLY A 59 6.95 -11.93 15.69
CA GLY A 59 7.79 -11.40 16.76
C GLY A 59 6.96 -10.71 17.84
N GLY A 60 7.29 -9.44 18.15
CA GLY A 60 6.59 -8.63 19.14
C GLY A 60 5.41 -7.81 18.61
N GLU A 61 5.08 -7.95 17.32
CA GLU A 61 4.05 -7.14 16.65
C GLU A 61 2.82 -7.98 16.30
N LEU A 62 1.63 -7.38 16.44
CA LEU A 62 0.37 -7.95 15.94
C LEU A 62 0.12 -7.48 14.51
N ILE A 63 0.15 -8.42 13.56
CA ILE A 63 0.01 -8.15 12.13
C ILE A 63 -1.33 -8.69 11.64
N TRP A 64 -2.11 -7.82 11.00
CA TRP A 64 -3.38 -8.18 10.38
C TRP A 64 -3.19 -8.36 8.89
N THR A 65 -3.63 -9.51 8.37
CA THR A 65 -3.51 -9.86 6.95
C THR A 65 -4.82 -10.31 6.35
N GLY A 66 -5.08 -9.96 5.09
CA GLY A 66 -6.22 -10.45 4.34
C GLY A 66 -5.96 -10.41 2.84
N THR A 67 -6.53 -11.35 2.10
CA THR A 67 -6.31 -11.47 0.66
C THR A 67 -7.63 -11.49 -0.09
N VAL A 68 -7.61 -10.97 -1.33
CA VAL A 68 -8.74 -11.00 -2.25
C VAL A 68 -8.23 -11.17 -3.68
N ALA A 69 -8.85 -12.07 -4.45
CA ALA A 69 -8.57 -12.18 -5.86
C ALA A 69 -9.37 -11.12 -6.64
N VAL A 70 -8.71 -10.38 -7.52
CA VAL A 70 -9.31 -9.33 -8.33
C VAL A 70 -8.90 -9.50 -9.80
N PRO A 71 -9.73 -9.07 -10.76
CA PRO A 71 -9.33 -9.11 -12.16
C PRO A 71 -8.17 -8.14 -12.45
N ALA A 72 -7.40 -8.42 -13.50
CA ALA A 72 -6.46 -7.43 -14.06
C ALA A 72 -7.20 -6.14 -14.45
N GLY A 73 -6.57 -4.97 -14.29
CA GLY A 73 -7.22 -3.67 -14.52
C GLY A 73 -8.13 -3.19 -13.38
N PHE A 74 -8.29 -3.97 -12.30
CA PHE A 74 -9.13 -3.58 -11.17
C PHE A 74 -8.67 -2.27 -10.54
N THR A 75 -9.62 -1.36 -10.34
CA THR A 75 -9.41 -0.06 -9.70
C THR A 75 -10.42 0.10 -8.58
N SER A 76 -9.97 0.53 -7.42
CA SER A 76 -10.84 0.79 -6.26
C SER A 76 -10.20 1.82 -5.33
N GLU A 77 -10.99 2.28 -4.36
CA GLU A 77 -10.48 2.95 -3.18
C GLU A 77 -10.78 2.09 -1.95
N TYR A 78 -9.90 2.10 -0.94
CA TYR A 78 -10.11 1.34 0.30
C TYR A 78 -9.68 2.12 1.55
N SER A 79 -10.14 1.62 2.70
CA SER A 79 -9.79 2.12 4.03
C SER A 79 -9.90 1.01 5.06
N TYR A 80 -9.09 1.08 6.12
CA TYR A 80 -9.16 0.14 7.23
C TYR A 80 -10.18 0.59 8.29
N PHE A 81 -10.87 -0.38 8.88
CA PHE A 81 -11.83 -0.17 9.96
C PHE A 81 -11.55 -1.15 11.10
N LEU A 82 -11.66 -0.67 12.32
CA LEU A 82 -11.70 -1.46 13.54
C LEU A 82 -13.17 -1.71 13.90
N VAL A 83 -13.52 -2.97 14.10
CA VAL A 83 -14.89 -3.40 14.42
C VAL A 83 -14.94 -4.30 15.64
N ASP A 84 -16.13 -4.41 16.22
CA ASP A 84 -16.47 -5.48 17.17
C ASP A 84 -16.83 -6.80 16.46
N ASP A 85 -17.14 -7.84 17.25
CA ASP A 85 -17.53 -9.16 16.77
C ASP A 85 -18.80 -9.16 15.90
N GLN A 86 -19.68 -8.17 16.05
CA GLN A 86 -20.88 -8.00 15.22
C GLN A 86 -20.63 -7.12 13.98
N ARG A 87 -19.37 -6.76 13.69
CA ARG A 87 -18.94 -5.87 12.61
C ARG A 87 -19.50 -4.45 12.73
N ASN A 88 -19.80 -3.98 13.94
CA ASN A 88 -20.09 -2.56 14.16
C ASN A 88 -18.77 -1.78 14.20
N VAL A 89 -18.77 -0.62 13.55
CA VAL A 89 -17.57 0.22 13.45
C VAL A 89 -17.25 0.85 14.81
N LEU A 90 -16.11 0.47 15.37
CA LEU A 90 -15.53 1.10 16.55
C LEU A 90 -14.65 2.29 16.15
N ARG A 91 -13.91 2.15 15.03
CA ARG A 91 -13.01 3.18 14.50
C ARG A 91 -12.78 3.00 13.01
N TRP A 92 -12.46 4.08 12.30
CA TRP A 92 -11.99 4.04 10.92
C TRP A 92 -10.73 4.91 10.77
N GLU A 93 -9.94 4.66 9.72
CA GLU A 93 -8.76 5.46 9.41
C GLU A 93 -9.13 6.91 9.10
N MET A 94 -8.32 7.84 9.59
CA MET A 94 -8.48 9.25 9.28
C MET A 94 -7.63 9.59 8.06
N GLY A 95 -8.15 10.36 7.10
CA GLY A 95 -7.38 10.79 5.92
C GLY A 95 -8.09 10.53 4.60
N LYS A 96 -7.34 10.68 3.50
CA LYS A 96 -7.84 10.35 2.15
C LYS A 96 -7.95 8.83 1.99
N LYS A 97 -8.95 8.37 1.25
CA LYS A 97 -9.07 6.96 0.89
C LYS A 97 -7.86 6.51 0.08
N ARG A 98 -7.42 5.27 0.30
CA ARG A 98 -6.22 4.72 -0.34
C ARG A 98 -6.60 4.25 -1.75
N PRO A 99 -5.93 4.73 -2.81
CA PRO A 99 -6.16 4.20 -4.14
C PRO A 99 -5.58 2.78 -4.25
N LEU A 100 -6.32 1.91 -4.92
CA LEU A 100 -5.94 0.56 -5.30
C LEU A 100 -6.05 0.46 -6.82
N PHE A 101 -4.92 0.18 -7.47
CA PHE A 101 -4.86 0.04 -8.93
C PHE A 101 -4.06 -1.20 -9.29
N ILE A 102 -4.65 -2.07 -10.10
CA ILE A 102 -4.04 -3.28 -10.64
C ILE A 102 -3.76 -3.04 -12.13
N PRO A 103 -2.48 -2.93 -12.54
CA PRO A 103 -2.12 -2.83 -13.96
C PRO A 103 -2.64 -4.02 -14.78
N GLU A 104 -3.05 -3.77 -16.02
CA GLU A 104 -3.53 -4.82 -16.96
C GLU A 104 -2.43 -5.83 -17.36
N GLY A 105 -1.15 -5.48 -17.17
CA GLY A 105 0.00 -6.30 -17.56
C GLY A 105 0.45 -7.35 -16.54
N ILE A 106 -0.26 -7.53 -15.44
CA ILE A 106 0.07 -8.51 -14.39
C ILE A 106 -0.36 -9.91 -14.84
N LYS A 107 0.49 -10.92 -14.61
CA LYS A 107 0.20 -12.32 -14.97
C LYS A 107 -0.78 -12.92 -13.96
N ASP A 108 -1.45 -13.98 -14.40
CA ASP A 108 -2.35 -14.75 -13.54
C ASP A 108 -1.57 -15.40 -12.39
N GLY A 109 -2.09 -15.31 -11.17
CA GLY A 109 -1.48 -15.89 -9.97
C GLY A 109 -0.48 -14.98 -9.22
N GLU A 110 -0.15 -13.81 -9.77
CA GLU A 110 0.74 -12.87 -9.10
C GLU A 110 0.08 -12.19 -7.88
N VAL A 111 0.91 -11.76 -6.93
CA VAL A 111 0.47 -11.21 -5.64
C VAL A 111 0.84 -9.74 -5.53
N LEU A 112 -0.15 -8.86 -5.41
CA LEU A 112 0.10 -7.47 -5.04
C LEU A 112 -0.04 -7.28 -3.53
N ALA A 113 1.05 -7.03 -2.80
CA ALA A 113 1.02 -6.82 -1.36
C ALA A 113 1.09 -5.33 -0.97
N PHE A 114 0.11 -4.88 -0.21
CA PHE A 114 0.09 -3.58 0.44
C PHE A 114 0.57 -3.71 1.88
N HIS A 115 1.73 -3.11 2.18
CA HIS A 115 2.23 -3.00 3.54
C HIS A 115 1.91 -1.59 4.05
N ASP A 116 0.78 -1.48 4.74
CA ASP A 116 0.21 -0.24 5.23
C ASP A 116 0.55 0.02 6.69
N LEU A 117 0.39 1.27 7.11
CA LEU A 117 0.30 1.71 8.51
C LEU A 117 -1.00 2.48 8.70
N TRP A 118 -1.61 2.36 9.88
CA TRP A 118 -2.90 3.01 10.17
C TRP A 118 -2.80 4.53 10.11
N GLN A 119 -3.66 5.19 9.32
CA GLN A 119 -3.65 6.66 9.22
C GLN A 119 -4.33 7.32 10.43
N THR A 120 -3.63 8.27 11.05
CA THR A 120 -4.10 8.96 12.26
C THR A 120 -4.56 10.39 11.96
N GLY A 121 -5.43 10.94 12.83
CA GLY A 121 -6.02 12.26 12.62
C GLY A 121 -5.03 13.43 12.67
N SER A 122 -3.89 13.31 13.36
CA SER A 122 -2.81 14.32 13.31
C SER A 122 -2.28 14.52 11.90
N ASP A 123 -2.35 13.47 11.09
CA ASP A 123 -1.89 13.43 9.71
C ASP A 123 -2.87 14.16 8.79
N THR A 124 -4.05 14.55 9.30
CA THR A 124 -5.09 15.29 8.55
C THR A 124 -5.10 16.79 8.78
N LEU A 125 -4.47 17.27 9.86
CA LEU A 125 -4.34 18.70 10.17
C LEU A 125 -3.70 19.50 9.01
N PRO A 126 -2.62 19.01 8.35
CA PRO A 126 -2.08 19.68 7.17
C PRO A 126 -3.03 19.78 5.96
N PHE A 127 -4.08 18.96 5.92
CA PHE A 127 -4.98 18.84 4.76
C PHE A 127 -6.32 19.56 4.92
N ARG A 128 -6.58 20.21 6.06
CA ARG A 128 -7.77 21.07 6.21
C ARG A 128 -7.57 22.37 5.41
N SER A 129 -8.53 22.72 4.56
CA SER A 129 -8.48 23.89 3.65
C SER A 129 -8.01 25.18 4.35
N ALA A 130 -8.50 25.45 5.56
CA ALA A 130 -8.11 26.63 6.34
C ALA A 130 -6.63 26.63 6.82
N PHE A 131 -5.98 25.47 6.90
CA PHE A 131 -4.59 25.31 7.34
C PHE A 131 -3.61 25.07 6.17
N LYS A 132 -4.07 24.48 5.07
CA LYS A 132 -3.26 24.22 3.86
C LYS A 132 -2.60 25.50 3.35
N HIS A 133 -3.34 26.61 3.32
CA HIS A 133 -2.84 27.87 2.78
C HIS A 133 -2.03 28.70 3.76
N VAL A 134 -2.31 28.61 5.06
CA VAL A 134 -1.66 29.45 6.09
C VAL A 134 -0.37 28.83 6.62
N ILE A 135 -0.30 27.49 6.73
CA ILE A 135 0.87 26.77 7.25
C ILE A 135 1.73 26.19 6.11
N PHE A 136 1.12 25.68 5.03
CA PHE A 136 1.81 24.94 3.96
C PHE A 136 1.91 25.69 2.63
N GLY A 137 1.63 26.99 2.63
CA GLY A 137 1.71 27.85 1.44
C GLY A 137 3.06 27.84 0.72
N LYS A 138 4.15 27.40 1.40
CA LYS A 138 5.48 27.24 0.80
C LYS A 138 5.70 25.91 0.07
N SER A 139 5.09 24.79 0.50
CA SER A 139 5.26 23.49 -0.20
C SER A 139 4.60 23.45 -1.59
N GLN A 140 3.83 24.49 -1.94
CA GLN A 140 3.37 24.74 -3.32
C GLN A 140 4.49 25.09 -4.29
N MET A 141 5.74 25.30 -3.83
CA MET A 141 6.89 25.60 -4.67
C MET A 141 7.76 24.39 -5.03
N LEU A 142 7.51 23.22 -4.43
CA LEU A 142 8.22 22.00 -4.83
C LEU A 142 7.72 21.56 -6.21
N ASN A 143 8.60 21.66 -7.20
CA ASN A 143 8.34 21.11 -8.51
C ASN A 143 8.16 19.60 -8.40
N ILE A 144 7.13 19.06 -9.07
CA ILE A 144 6.94 17.62 -9.19
C ILE A 144 8.21 17.06 -9.86
N GLU A 145 8.98 16.28 -9.10
CA GLU A 145 10.20 15.65 -9.62
C GLU A 145 9.82 14.45 -10.49
N ARG A 146 8.80 13.68 -10.08
CA ARG A 146 8.33 12.50 -10.79
C ARG A 146 6.84 12.26 -10.53
N PRO A 147 5.97 12.23 -11.56
CA PRO A 147 4.57 11.91 -11.38
C PRO A 147 4.37 10.39 -11.16
N LEU A 148 3.31 10.02 -10.42
CA LEU A 148 2.95 8.62 -10.14
C LEU A 148 2.51 7.81 -11.37
N SER A 149 2.25 8.51 -12.48
CA SER A 149 1.79 7.92 -13.73
C SER A 149 2.99 7.40 -14.54
N ALA A 150 3.02 6.09 -14.78
CA ALA A 150 3.98 5.32 -15.60
C ALA A 150 5.10 4.61 -14.81
N ILE A 151 4.70 3.58 -14.05
CA ILE A 151 5.65 2.53 -13.69
C ILE A 151 5.15 1.22 -14.31
N GLN A 152 5.76 0.85 -15.42
CA GLN A 152 5.71 -0.52 -15.91
C GLN A 152 6.93 -1.23 -15.33
N PRO A 153 6.77 -2.16 -14.37
CA PRO A 153 7.89 -2.94 -13.89
C PRO A 153 8.40 -3.82 -15.04
N LYS A 154 9.59 -3.53 -15.55
CA LYS A 154 10.31 -4.44 -16.44
C LYS A 154 11.07 -5.42 -15.55
N LEU A 155 10.44 -6.55 -15.28
CA LEU A 155 11.03 -7.64 -14.50
C LEU A 155 11.77 -8.54 -15.49
N ASP A 156 13.11 -8.53 -15.43
CA ASP A 156 13.96 -9.32 -16.31
C ASP A 156 14.25 -10.73 -15.75
N GLU A 157 13.86 -11.05 -14.50
CA GLU A 157 14.15 -12.33 -13.81
C GLU A 157 13.00 -12.85 -12.92
N ASP A 158 12.92 -14.18 -12.76
CA ASP A 158 11.85 -14.94 -12.08
C ASP A 158 11.80 -14.75 -10.53
N ASP A 159 12.86 -14.23 -9.93
CA ASP A 159 12.98 -13.97 -8.46
C ASP A 159 13.06 -12.47 -8.13
N SER A 160 12.58 -11.61 -9.03
CA SER A 160 12.58 -10.16 -8.84
C SER A 160 11.27 -9.66 -8.25
N ILE A 161 11.37 -8.89 -7.16
CA ILE A 161 10.26 -8.24 -6.47
C ILE A 161 10.36 -6.75 -6.72
N PHE A 162 9.30 -6.18 -7.30
CA PHE A 162 9.23 -4.75 -7.53
C PHE A 162 8.65 -4.05 -6.28
N VAL A 163 9.40 -3.13 -5.70
CA VAL A 163 9.03 -2.43 -4.47
C VAL A 163 8.83 -0.95 -4.76
N HIS A 164 7.66 -0.43 -4.41
CA HIS A 164 7.32 0.99 -4.48
C HIS A 164 7.12 1.55 -3.08
N PHE A 165 8.04 2.42 -2.67
CA PHE A 165 7.92 3.19 -1.44
C PHE A 165 7.12 4.46 -1.73
N LYS A 166 6.11 4.76 -0.94
CA LYS A 166 5.25 5.96 -1.09
C LYS A 166 4.86 6.56 0.25
N ILE A 167 5.60 7.58 0.65
CA ILE A 167 5.44 8.25 1.94
C ILE A 167 4.65 9.56 1.80
N CYS A 168 3.82 9.90 2.79
CA CYS A 168 3.15 11.19 2.88
C CYS A 168 3.86 12.06 3.92
N CYS A 169 4.55 13.11 3.46
CA CYS A 169 5.31 14.04 4.29
C CYS A 169 4.99 15.48 3.90
N PRO A 170 4.00 16.12 4.55
CA PRO A 170 3.57 17.48 4.22
C PRO A 170 4.47 18.60 4.75
N ASN A 171 5.29 18.32 5.76
CA ASN A 171 6.07 19.34 6.48
C ASN A 171 7.57 19.19 6.24
N ILE A 172 8.00 19.33 4.99
CA ILE A 172 9.41 19.26 4.59
C ILE A 172 9.81 20.63 4.05
N GLU A 173 10.93 21.15 4.54
CA GLU A 173 11.56 22.39 4.06
C GLU A 173 12.19 22.17 2.67
N ASP A 174 12.27 23.22 1.85
CA ASP A 174 12.60 23.10 0.42
C ASP A 174 14.00 22.50 0.12
N ASP A 175 14.92 22.54 1.07
CA ASP A 175 16.28 21.99 0.97
C ASP A 175 16.43 20.57 1.54
N LEU A 176 15.39 20.07 2.22
CA LEU A 176 15.39 18.74 2.82
C LEU A 176 15.02 17.67 1.79
N LYS A 177 15.84 16.62 1.75
CA LYS A 177 15.63 15.46 0.89
C LYS A 177 15.15 14.28 1.72
N VAL A 178 14.22 13.51 1.16
CA VAL A 178 13.68 12.32 1.82
C VAL A 178 14.36 11.08 1.28
N TYR A 179 14.74 10.18 2.17
CA TYR A 179 15.42 8.93 1.83
C TYR A 179 14.80 7.75 2.59
N VAL A 180 14.87 6.57 1.99
CA VAL A 180 14.58 5.28 2.63
C VAL A 180 15.89 4.56 2.90
N ILE A 181 16.10 4.17 4.16
CA ILE A 181 17.23 3.36 4.61
C ILE A 181 16.75 2.04 5.19
N GLY A 182 17.51 0.98 4.98
CA GLY A 182 17.12 -0.35 5.43
C GLY A 182 18.26 -1.36 5.35
N SER A 183 17.95 -2.61 5.69
CA SER A 183 18.92 -3.71 5.70
C SER A 183 19.39 -4.16 4.30
N SER A 184 18.59 -3.95 3.26
CA SER A 184 18.94 -4.37 1.90
C SER A 184 20.05 -3.48 1.33
N SER A 185 20.88 -4.05 0.44
CA SER A 185 21.87 -3.32 -0.36
C SER A 185 21.25 -2.18 -1.16
N LYS A 186 20.01 -2.34 -1.64
CA LYS A 186 19.24 -1.30 -2.35
C LYS A 186 18.78 -0.15 -1.45
N LEU A 187 18.74 -0.37 -0.14
CA LEU A 187 18.39 0.63 0.88
C LEU A 187 19.61 1.06 1.70
N GLY A 188 20.81 0.73 1.24
CA GLY A 188 22.06 1.22 1.77
C GLY A 188 22.60 0.54 3.03
N GLU A 189 22.03 -0.59 3.45
CA GLU A 189 22.51 -1.37 4.61
C GLU A 189 22.74 -0.49 5.84
N TRP A 190 21.75 0.33 6.18
CA TRP A 190 21.79 1.28 7.30
C TRP A 190 22.72 2.49 7.11
N LYS A 191 23.34 2.67 5.94
CA LYS A 191 24.23 3.79 5.63
C LYS A 191 23.50 4.84 4.79
N ILE A 192 23.44 6.07 5.29
CA ILE A 192 22.78 7.21 4.64
C ILE A 192 23.34 7.48 3.23
N GLN A 193 24.64 7.25 3.02
CA GLN A 193 25.32 7.49 1.74
C GLN A 193 24.74 6.64 0.59
N ASN A 194 24.19 5.48 0.92
CA ASN A 194 23.64 4.52 -0.04
C ASN A 194 22.11 4.44 0.07
N ALA A 195 21.48 5.41 0.73
CA ALA A 195 20.05 5.44 0.94
C ALA A 195 19.30 5.68 -0.38
N LEU A 196 18.11 5.10 -0.50
CA LEU A 196 17.24 5.31 -1.66
C LEU A 196 16.59 6.70 -1.56
N LYS A 197 16.95 7.63 -2.44
CA LYS A 197 16.32 8.97 -2.51
C LYS A 197 14.88 8.85 -3.00
N LEU A 198 13.94 9.49 -2.30
CA LEU A 198 12.57 9.65 -2.74
C LEU A 198 12.40 10.93 -3.57
N SER A 199 11.50 10.88 -4.55
CA SER A 199 11.12 12.00 -5.39
C SER A 199 9.73 12.51 -5.05
N TYR A 200 9.55 13.82 -5.10
CA TYR A 200 8.27 14.46 -4.82
C TYR A 200 7.28 14.26 -5.98
N ALA A 201 6.11 13.71 -5.68
CA ALA A 201 5.02 13.46 -6.63
C ALA A 201 3.87 14.47 -6.55
N GLY A 202 3.99 15.50 -5.70
CA GLY A 202 2.89 16.43 -5.42
C GLY A 202 2.03 15.98 -4.24
N ASP A 203 1.15 16.86 -3.77
CA ASP A 203 0.19 16.58 -2.69
C ASP A 203 0.84 16.03 -1.40
N SER A 204 2.07 16.48 -1.09
CA SER A 204 2.85 15.99 0.06
C SER A 204 3.28 14.52 -0.04
N ILE A 205 3.20 13.92 -1.22
CA ILE A 205 3.56 12.52 -1.47
C ILE A 205 4.97 12.46 -2.05
N TRP A 206 5.79 11.55 -1.52
CA TRP A 206 7.12 11.23 -2.01
C TRP A 206 7.20 9.74 -2.31
N HIS A 207 7.91 9.37 -3.37
CA HIS A 207 8.03 7.98 -3.76
C HIS A 207 9.37 7.60 -4.38
N ALA A 208 9.69 6.31 -4.34
CA ALA A 208 10.76 5.71 -5.13
C ALA A 208 10.46 4.24 -5.37
N GLU A 209 11.09 3.71 -6.41
CA GLU A 209 11.00 2.33 -6.80
C GLU A 209 12.37 1.68 -6.76
N CYS A 210 12.39 0.39 -6.45
CA CYS A 210 13.54 -0.45 -6.72
C CYS A 210 13.12 -1.89 -6.95
N VAL A 211 13.99 -2.66 -7.58
CA VAL A 211 13.85 -4.11 -7.71
C VAL A 211 14.74 -4.77 -6.67
N MET A 212 14.15 -5.69 -5.91
CA MET A 212 14.78 -6.47 -4.84
C MET A 212 14.59 -7.96 -5.12
N HIS A 213 15.29 -8.82 -4.38
CA HIS A 213 15.11 -10.27 -4.46
C HIS A 213 14.32 -10.79 -3.26
N HIS A 214 13.72 -11.97 -3.37
CA HIS A 214 12.99 -12.60 -2.25
C HIS A 214 13.86 -12.72 -0.98
N ARG A 215 15.16 -12.98 -1.13
CA ARG A 215 16.14 -13.04 -0.02
C ARG A 215 16.35 -11.73 0.75
N ASP A 216 15.96 -10.59 0.18
CA ASP A 216 16.08 -9.28 0.86
C ASP A 216 15.01 -9.08 1.94
N PHE A 217 13.97 -9.94 1.97
CA PHE A 217 12.85 -9.84 2.89
C PHE A 217 13.00 -10.78 4.11
N PRO A 218 12.49 -10.38 5.30
CA PRO A 218 11.81 -9.11 5.57
C PRO A 218 12.79 -7.93 5.66
N LEU A 219 12.43 -6.82 5.03
CA LEU A 219 13.18 -5.56 5.15
C LEU A 219 13.12 -5.08 6.60
N LYS A 220 14.29 -4.84 7.19
CA LYS A 220 14.39 -4.23 8.51
C LYS A 220 14.65 -2.74 8.35
N TYR A 221 14.10 -1.95 9.28
CA TYR A 221 14.32 -0.51 9.42
C TYR A 221 15.09 -0.20 10.71
N PRO A 222 15.95 0.84 10.77
CA PRO A 222 16.79 1.06 11.92
C PRO A 222 15.94 1.73 12.99
N PHE A 223 15.48 0.97 13.97
CA PHE A 223 14.85 1.53 15.17
C PHE A 223 15.95 1.97 16.14
N GLY A 224 16.23 3.28 16.18
CA GLY A 224 17.16 3.90 17.12
C GLY A 224 16.48 5.00 17.94
N PRO A 225 16.83 5.18 19.24
CA PRO A 225 16.18 6.14 20.13
C PRO A 225 16.42 7.62 19.78
N LEU A 226 17.28 7.91 18.79
CA LEU A 226 17.54 9.25 18.27
C LEU A 226 16.84 9.57 16.94
N PHE A 227 16.17 8.60 16.31
CA PHE A 227 15.28 8.88 15.19
C PHE A 227 13.87 9.01 15.74
N SER A 228 13.57 10.21 16.25
CA SER A 228 12.19 10.68 16.26
C SER A 228 11.75 10.70 14.80
N LEU A 229 11.13 9.61 14.33
CA LEU A 229 10.39 9.56 13.07
C LEU A 229 9.24 10.57 13.17
N LYS A 230 9.55 11.86 12.98
CA LYS A 230 8.59 12.92 12.68
C LYS A 230 8.04 12.80 11.26
N PHE A 231 8.45 11.77 10.52
CA PHE A 231 8.04 11.49 9.16
C PHE A 231 7.48 10.08 9.12
N ILE A 232 6.16 9.99 9.06
CA ILE A 232 5.40 8.75 9.02
C ILE A 232 5.78 8.04 7.73
N VAL A 233 6.46 6.89 7.83
CA VAL A 233 6.75 6.00 6.70
C VAL A 233 5.44 5.38 6.22
N GLN A 234 4.68 6.13 5.43
CA GLN A 234 3.50 5.64 4.74
C GLN A 234 3.94 4.80 3.53
N LEU A 235 3.13 3.77 3.27
CA LEU A 235 3.07 2.86 2.12
C LEU A 235 4.39 2.28 1.62
N VAL A 236 4.63 1.01 1.93
CA VAL A 236 5.45 0.16 1.05
C VAL A 236 4.45 -0.66 0.23
N ILE A 237 4.22 -0.31 -1.03
CA ILE A 237 3.57 -1.24 -1.96
C ILE A 237 4.67 -2.22 -2.37
N ILE A 238 4.61 -3.45 -1.85
CA ILE A 238 5.52 -4.53 -2.26
C ILE A 238 4.76 -5.34 -3.30
N TYR A 239 5.12 -5.20 -4.57
CA TYR A 239 4.55 -6.06 -5.60
C TYR A 239 5.30 -7.40 -5.57
N PHE A 240 4.64 -8.48 -5.15
CA PHE A 240 5.15 -9.85 -5.19
C PHE A 240 4.77 -10.52 -6.53
N PHE A 241 5.71 -10.54 -7.46
CA PHE A 241 5.58 -11.35 -8.66
C PHE A 241 6.19 -12.73 -8.37
N LEU A 242 5.43 -13.62 -7.72
CA LEU A 242 5.84 -15.02 -7.55
C LEU A 242 5.27 -15.83 -8.71
N SER A 243 6.13 -16.26 -9.62
CA SER A 243 5.84 -17.37 -10.51
C SER A 243 5.95 -18.65 -9.68
N LEU A 244 4.83 -19.25 -9.30
CA LEU A 244 4.86 -20.61 -8.73
C LEU A 244 4.95 -21.62 -9.89
N PRO A 245 5.79 -22.67 -9.77
CA PRO A 245 5.97 -23.69 -10.80
C PRO A 245 4.73 -24.56 -11.03
#